data_AF-A0A2Z3V4H3-F1
#
_entry.id   AF-A0A2Z3V4H3-F1
#
_cell.length_a   1.000
_cell.length_b   1.000
_cell.length_c   1.000
_cell.angle_alpha   90.00
_cell.angle_beta   90.00
_cell.angle_gamma   90.00
#
_symmetry.space_group_name_H-M   'P 1'
#
loop_
_entity.id
_entity.type
_entity.pdbx_description
1 polymer ?
#
loop_
_entity_poly.entity_id
_entity_poly.type
_entity_poly.pdbx_seq_one_letter_code
_entity_poly.pdbx_strand_id
1 'polypeptide(L)'
;MRILLDENVPKPLVEPLSWLLPGHVIEQVNRRFKGIKDEQLYDKAKRKKFEMIISADGNQLYDEGICKAIQRSGLHAVFVETGNSSLGSLAAAAGALIHSIRDIIGKLEKAESQHVAIVQMLHGDPGYSFHDPRRDAPSPMWPRKQHGEHKPSRKLKK
;
A
#
# COMPACT_ATOMS: atom_id res chain seq x y z
N MET A 1 3.45 -3.34 -16.44
CA MET A 1 4.79 -3.04 -15.85
C MET A 1 5.27 -4.10 -14.84
N ARG A 2 6.59 -4.18 -14.58
CA ARG A 2 7.20 -4.88 -13.42
C ARG A 2 7.45 -3.92 -12.26
N ILE A 3 6.81 -4.18 -11.13
CA ILE A 3 6.74 -3.31 -9.96
C ILE A 3 7.45 -3.97 -8.77
N LEU A 4 8.34 -3.23 -8.13
CA LEU A 4 9.02 -3.64 -6.90
C LEU A 4 8.40 -2.92 -5.70
N LEU A 5 7.95 -3.65 -4.69
CA LEU A 5 7.57 -3.09 -3.40
C LEU A 5 8.78 -3.07 -2.48
N ASP A 6 9.08 -1.91 -1.90
CA ASP A 6 10.15 -1.75 -0.93
C ASP A 6 9.84 -2.51 0.38
N GLU A 7 10.84 -2.65 1.25
CA GLU A 7 10.74 -3.42 2.50
C GLU A 7 9.83 -2.76 3.55
N ASN A 8 9.68 -1.43 3.47
CA ASN A 8 8.77 -0.65 4.30
C ASN A 8 7.29 -0.76 3.85
N VAL A 9 7.03 -1.33 2.67
CA VAL A 9 5.67 -1.60 2.20
C VAL A 9 5.18 -2.91 2.83
N PRO A 10 4.00 -2.93 3.49
CA PRO A 10 3.48 -4.15 4.11
C PRO A 10 3.35 -5.31 3.13
N LYS A 11 3.97 -6.46 3.46
CA LYS A 11 3.88 -7.69 2.64
C LYS A 11 2.44 -8.09 2.24
N PRO A 12 1.43 -7.95 3.12
CA PRO A 12 0.06 -8.30 2.77
C PRO A 12 -0.51 -7.50 1.59
N LEU A 13 0.10 -6.39 1.18
CA LEU A 13 -0.35 -5.60 0.02
C LEU A 13 0.02 -6.23 -1.33
N VAL A 14 0.96 -7.17 -1.38
CA VAL A 14 1.34 -7.83 -2.65
C VAL A 14 0.12 -8.46 -3.34
N GLU A 15 -0.70 -9.18 -2.58
CA GLU A 15 -1.84 -9.90 -3.13
C GLU A 15 -2.97 -8.95 -3.60
N PRO A 16 -3.49 -8.00 -2.79
CA PRO A 16 -4.46 -7.02 -3.26
C PRO A 16 -3.99 -6.21 -4.47
N LEU A 17 -2.72 -5.79 -4.50
CA LEU A 17 -2.17 -5.06 -5.65
C LEU A 17 -2.14 -5.94 -6.91
N SER A 18 -1.86 -7.23 -6.78
CA SER A 18 -1.89 -8.17 -7.91
C SER A 18 -3.28 -8.33 -8.51
N TRP A 19 -4.34 -8.23 -7.69
CA TRP A 19 -5.72 -8.24 -8.18
C TRP A 19 -6.09 -6.95 -8.89
N LEU A 20 -5.60 -5.81 -8.41
CA LEU A 20 -5.92 -4.48 -8.96
C LEU A 20 -5.17 -4.19 -10.26
N LEU A 21 -4.01 -4.81 -10.46
CA LEU A 21 -3.12 -4.58 -11.60
C LEU A 21 -2.92 -5.87 -12.41
N PRO A 22 -3.97 -6.41 -13.06
CA PRO A 22 -3.81 -7.59 -13.89
C PRO A 22 -2.78 -7.34 -15.00
N GLY A 23 -1.99 -8.37 -15.33
CA GLY A 23 -0.91 -8.28 -16.31
C GLY A 23 0.38 -7.61 -15.82
N HIS A 24 0.39 -7.10 -14.59
CA HIS A 24 1.59 -6.55 -13.96
C HIS A 24 2.30 -7.62 -13.13
N VAL A 25 3.62 -7.52 -13.03
CA VAL A 25 4.41 -8.37 -12.11
C VAL A 25 4.71 -7.56 -10.87
N ILE A 26 4.27 -8.04 -9.71
CA ILE A 26 4.49 -7.38 -8.43
C ILE A 26 5.37 -8.28 -7.58
N GLU A 27 6.54 -7.78 -7.21
CA GLU A 27 7.47 -8.48 -6.34
C GLU A 27 7.81 -7.58 -5.14
N GLN A 28 8.02 -8.18 -3.98
CA GLN A 28 8.57 -7.46 -2.83
C GLN A 28 10.09 -7.63 -2.77
N VAL A 29 10.78 -6.59 -2.30
CA VAL A 29 12.17 -6.67 -1.84
C VAL A 29 12.34 -7.91 -0.95
N ASN A 30 13.29 -8.75 -1.32
CA ASN A 30 13.52 -10.06 -0.71
C ASN A 30 15.02 -10.32 -0.54
N ARG A 31 15.40 -11.55 -0.18
CA ARG A 31 16.80 -11.94 0.05
C ARG A 31 17.74 -11.60 -1.12
N ARG A 32 17.23 -11.52 -2.36
CA ARG A 32 18.02 -11.12 -3.54
C ARG A 32 18.53 -9.68 -3.46
N PHE A 33 17.93 -8.85 -2.61
CA PHE A 33 18.28 -7.46 -2.34
C PHE A 33 18.97 -7.27 -0.98
N LYS A 34 19.19 -8.34 -0.21
CA LYS A 34 19.81 -8.26 1.12
C LYS A 34 21.20 -7.63 1.08
N GLY A 35 21.46 -6.71 2.01
CA GLY A 35 22.79 -6.13 2.26
C GLY A 35 23.25 -5.09 1.24
N ILE A 36 22.37 -4.63 0.34
CA ILE A 36 22.66 -3.46 -0.50
C ILE A 36 22.20 -2.20 0.22
N LYS A 37 22.87 -1.08 -0.03
CA LYS A 37 22.40 0.23 0.45
C LYS A 37 21.16 0.66 -0.33
N ASP A 38 20.33 1.50 0.28
CA ASP A 38 19.08 2.00 -0.34
C ASP A 38 19.34 2.70 -1.69
N GLU A 39 20.40 3.49 -1.81
CA GLU A 39 20.80 4.10 -3.09
C GLU A 39 21.09 3.05 -4.18
N GLN A 40 21.58 1.87 -3.80
CA GLN A 40 21.90 0.79 -4.74
C GLN A 40 20.67 -0.06 -5.10
N LEU A 41 19.57 0.06 -4.34
CA LEU A 41 18.32 -0.65 -4.59
C LEU A 41 17.78 -0.31 -5.98
N TYR A 42 17.71 0.97 -6.31
CA TYR A 42 17.15 1.47 -7.56
C TYR A 42 17.93 0.97 -8.79
N ASP A 43 19.26 1.08 -8.77
CA ASP A 43 20.12 0.58 -9.85
C ASP A 43 20.01 -0.96 -10.01
N LYS A 44 19.88 -1.68 -8.90
CA LYS A 44 19.70 -3.14 -8.92
C LYS A 44 18.31 -3.53 -9.43
N ALA A 45 17.27 -2.81 -9.04
CA ALA A 45 15.91 -3.01 -9.52
C ALA A 45 15.84 -2.78 -11.04
N LYS A 46 16.45 -1.69 -11.54
CA LYS A 46 16.54 -1.43 -12.99
C LYS A 46 17.26 -2.55 -13.74
N ARG A 47 18.42 -3.02 -13.24
CA ARG A 47 19.14 -4.17 -13.82
C ARG A 47 18.30 -5.44 -13.86
N LYS A 48 17.45 -5.64 -12.86
CA LYS A 48 16.48 -6.74 -12.79
C LYS A 48 15.22 -6.50 -13.63
N LYS A 49 15.18 -5.45 -14.46
CA LYS A 49 14.09 -5.07 -15.36
C LYS A 49 12.79 -4.70 -14.63
N PHE A 50 12.90 -4.19 -13.40
CA PHE A 50 11.79 -3.44 -12.83
C PHE A 50 11.67 -2.09 -13.55
N GLU A 51 10.45 -1.60 -13.61
CA GLU A 51 10.09 -0.33 -14.26
C GLU A 51 9.60 0.69 -13.23
N MET A 52 9.10 0.21 -12.10
CA MET A 52 8.57 1.04 -11.02
C MET A 52 8.94 0.46 -9.64
N ILE A 53 9.11 1.36 -8.68
CA ILE A 53 9.23 1.03 -7.25
C ILE A 53 8.13 1.74 -6.44
N ILE A 54 7.60 1.05 -5.43
CA ILE A 54 6.69 1.62 -4.43
C ILE A 54 7.40 1.61 -3.08
N SER A 55 7.47 2.76 -2.42
CA SER A 55 8.02 2.92 -1.06
C SER A 55 6.98 3.57 -0.15
N ALA A 56 6.94 3.14 1.11
CA ALA A 56 6.14 3.76 2.17
C ALA A 56 6.96 4.71 3.07
N ASP A 57 8.20 5.04 2.67
CA ASP A 57 9.04 6.01 3.39
C ASP A 57 9.17 7.30 2.57
N GLY A 58 8.26 8.23 2.83
CA GLY A 58 8.29 9.56 2.22
C GLY A 58 9.55 10.37 2.59
N ASN A 59 10.26 10.01 3.66
CA ASN A 59 11.47 10.74 4.06
C ASN A 59 12.61 10.57 3.06
N GLN A 60 12.59 9.50 2.26
CA GLN A 60 13.53 9.25 1.17
C GLN A 60 13.56 10.39 0.14
N LEU A 61 12.48 11.17 0.00
CA LEU A 61 12.43 12.33 -0.88
C LEU A 61 13.22 13.54 -0.36
N TYR A 62 13.62 13.54 0.91
CA TYR A 62 14.47 14.58 1.51
C TYR A 62 15.95 14.17 1.55
N ASP A 63 16.29 12.98 1.06
CA ASP A 63 17.66 12.50 0.93
C ASP A 63 18.19 12.73 -0.49
N GLU A 64 19.25 13.53 -0.62
CA GLU A 64 19.85 13.86 -1.92
C GLU A 64 20.43 12.63 -2.64
N GLY A 65 21.02 11.69 -1.90
CA GLY A 65 21.60 10.47 -2.43
C GLY A 65 20.53 9.55 -3.03
N ILE A 66 19.41 9.40 -2.31
CA ILE A 66 18.25 8.63 -2.79
C ILE A 66 17.62 9.30 -4.02
N CYS A 67 17.40 10.62 -3.99
CA CYS A 67 16.87 11.35 -5.14
C CYS A 67 17.74 11.17 -6.39
N LYS A 68 19.07 11.29 -6.26
CA LYS A 68 20.02 11.03 -7.36
C LYS A 68 19.97 9.58 -7.84
N ALA A 69 19.84 8.62 -6.94
CA ALA A 69 19.74 7.20 -7.29
C ALA A 69 18.46 6.89 -8.06
N ILE A 70 17.32 7.43 -7.64
CA ILE A 70 16.04 7.31 -8.35
C ILE A 70 16.18 7.91 -9.74
N GLN A 71 16.63 9.16 -9.86
CA GLN A 71 16.81 9.84 -11.14
C GLN A 71 17.70 9.04 -12.09
N ARG A 72 18.88 8.62 -11.61
CA ARG A 72 19.84 7.83 -12.39
C ARG A 72 19.26 6.49 -12.86
N SER A 73 18.45 5.83 -12.03
CA SER A 73 17.88 4.53 -12.37
C SER A 73 16.85 4.58 -13.51
N GLY A 74 16.21 5.75 -13.72
CA GLY A 74 15.11 5.90 -14.67
C GLY A 74 13.91 4.98 -14.36
N LEU A 75 13.70 4.64 -13.09
CA LEU A 75 12.51 3.94 -12.61
C LEU A 75 11.40 4.94 -12.28
N HIS A 76 10.16 4.63 -12.59
CA HIS A 76 9.06 5.35 -11.93
C HIS A 76 9.10 5.08 -10.43
N ALA A 77 8.76 6.07 -9.62
CA ALA A 77 8.71 5.90 -8.17
C ALA A 77 7.35 6.35 -7.63
N VAL A 78 6.79 5.56 -6.73
CA VAL A 78 5.56 5.91 -6.02
C VAL A 78 5.86 5.89 -4.53
N PHE A 79 5.73 7.05 -3.90
CA PHE A 79 5.89 7.21 -2.46
C PHE A 79 4.52 7.27 -1.84
N VAL A 80 4.27 6.43 -0.85
CA VAL A 80 3.06 6.50 -0.03
C VAL A 80 3.43 7.20 1.25
N GLU A 81 2.83 8.35 1.51
CA GLU A 81 3.04 9.03 2.77
C GLU A 81 2.44 8.20 3.90
N THR A 82 3.27 7.92 4.89
CA THR A 82 2.84 7.39 6.17
C THR A 82 3.05 8.51 7.18
N GLY A 83 2.04 8.79 8.01
CA GLY A 83 2.20 9.73 9.12
C GLY A 83 3.14 9.17 10.20
N ASN A 84 2.65 9.08 11.45
CA ASN A 84 3.39 8.35 12.49
C ASN A 84 3.44 6.84 12.18
N SER A 85 4.36 6.11 12.83
CA SER A 85 4.49 4.64 12.68
C SER A 85 3.38 3.84 13.36
N SER A 86 2.17 4.40 13.53
CA SER A 86 1.03 3.69 14.09
C SER A 86 0.40 2.75 13.07
N LEU A 87 -0.23 1.68 13.56
CA LEU A 87 -0.97 0.74 12.70
C LEU A 87 -2.12 1.42 11.95
N GLY A 88 -2.74 2.45 12.54
CA GLY A 88 -3.80 3.22 11.89
C GLY A 88 -3.28 3.99 10.68
N SER A 89 -2.16 4.70 10.82
CA SER A 89 -1.51 5.40 9.70
C SER A 89 -1.07 4.45 8.60
N LEU A 90 -0.56 3.27 8.96
CA LEU A 90 -0.19 2.25 7.98
C LEU A 90 -1.40 1.72 7.20
N ALA A 91 -2.53 1.48 7.90
CA ALA A 91 -3.77 1.04 7.26
C ALA A 91 -4.35 2.13 6.34
N ALA A 92 -4.29 3.39 6.75
CA ALA A 92 -4.72 4.53 5.94
C ALA A 92 -3.85 4.72 4.68
N ALA A 93 -2.53 4.58 4.81
CA ALA A 93 -1.59 4.63 3.70
C ALA A 93 -1.81 3.45 2.72
N ALA A 94 -1.99 2.25 3.24
CA ALA A 94 -2.36 1.07 2.46
C ALA A 94 -3.67 1.28 1.67
N GLY A 95 -4.70 1.82 2.33
CA GLY A 95 -5.98 2.17 1.70
C GLY A 95 -5.83 3.21 0.60
N ALA A 96 -5.03 4.26 0.85
CA ALA A 96 -4.74 5.30 -0.14
C ALA A 96 -4.05 4.73 -1.39
N LEU A 97 -3.05 3.86 -1.19
CA LEU A 97 -2.36 3.18 -2.28
C LEU A 97 -3.33 2.30 -3.08
N ILE A 98 -4.08 1.43 -2.40
CA ILE A 98 -5.08 0.55 -3.03
C ILE A 98 -6.08 1.36 -3.86
N HIS A 99 -6.54 2.49 -3.34
CA HIS A 99 -7.50 3.36 -4.00
C HIS A 99 -6.93 4.02 -5.27
N SER A 100 -5.67 4.46 -5.24
CA SER A 100 -5.08 5.29 -6.30
C SER A 100 -4.26 4.53 -7.34
N ILE A 101 -3.80 3.31 -7.03
CA ILE A 101 -2.75 2.65 -7.81
C ILE A 101 -3.13 2.40 -9.28
N ARG A 102 -4.41 2.12 -9.58
CA ARG A 102 -4.84 1.86 -10.97
C ARG A 102 -4.74 3.09 -11.85
N ASP A 103 -5.11 4.26 -11.33
CA ASP A 103 -4.99 5.53 -12.06
C ASP A 103 -3.52 5.91 -12.23
N ILE A 104 -2.71 5.74 -11.18
CA ILE A 104 -1.27 6.00 -11.22
C ILE A 104 -0.62 5.14 -12.32
N ILE A 105 -0.83 3.82 -12.31
CA ILE A 105 -0.27 2.92 -13.32
C ILE A 105 -0.73 3.31 -14.73
N GLY A 106 -2.01 3.61 -14.92
CA GLY A 106 -2.53 4.03 -16.23
C GLY A 106 -1.90 5.31 -16.78
N LYS A 107 -1.42 6.21 -15.90
CA LYS A 107 -0.65 7.40 -16.28
C LYS A 107 0.81 7.06 -16.56
N LEU A 108 1.43 6.25 -15.69
CA LEU A 108 2.85 5.88 -15.81
C LEU A 108 3.13 5.03 -17.06
N GLU A 109 2.22 4.13 -17.46
CA GLU A 109 2.37 3.34 -18.68
C GLU A 109 2.36 4.17 -19.97
N LYS A 110 1.75 5.35 -19.92
CA LYS A 110 1.68 6.28 -21.07
C LYS A 110 2.77 7.35 -21.01
N ALA A 111 3.58 7.38 -19.95
CA ALA A 111 4.59 8.39 -19.77
C ALA A 111 5.78 8.14 -20.71
N GLU A 112 6.22 9.19 -21.40
CA GLU A 112 7.41 9.13 -22.27
C GLU A 112 8.73 9.23 -21.48
N SER A 113 8.65 9.59 -20.20
CA SER A 113 9.79 9.84 -19.32
C SER A 113 9.53 9.32 -17.90
N GLN A 114 10.58 9.33 -17.07
CA GLN A 114 10.48 9.00 -15.65
C GLN A 114 9.50 9.94 -14.93
N HIS A 115 8.66 9.38 -14.06
CA HIS A 115 7.71 10.13 -13.23
C HIS A 115 7.74 9.63 -11.80
N VAL A 116 7.49 10.54 -10.86
CA VAL A 116 7.36 10.26 -9.43
C VAL A 116 5.95 10.65 -8.99
N ALA A 117 5.24 9.72 -8.33
CA ALA A 117 3.94 10.00 -7.73
C ALA A 117 4.05 9.95 -6.20
N ILE A 118 3.34 10.86 -5.52
CA ILE A 118 3.25 10.91 -4.07
C ILE A 118 1.79 10.67 -3.71
N VAL A 119 1.52 9.54 -3.06
CA VAL A 119 0.20 9.14 -2.57
C VAL A 119 0.05 9.67 -1.15
N GLN A 120 -0.85 10.63 -1.01
CA GLN A 120 -1.24 11.17 0.28
C GLN A 120 -2.04 10.13 1.07
N MET A 121 -1.78 10.03 2.37
CA MET A 121 -2.52 9.13 3.26
C MET A 121 -4.02 9.50 3.31
N LEU A 122 -4.91 8.52 3.45
CA LEU A 122 -6.31 8.81 3.74
C LEU A 122 -6.42 9.42 5.14
N HIS A 123 -6.92 10.65 5.23
CA HIS A 123 -7.20 11.31 6.49
C HIS A 123 -8.70 11.21 6.82
N GLY A 124 -9.02 10.97 8.10
CA GLY A 124 -10.38 10.91 8.62
C GLY A 124 -10.72 9.57 9.28
N ASP A 125 -11.80 9.55 10.05
CA ASP A 125 -12.34 8.31 10.59
C ASP A 125 -13.01 7.52 9.47
N PRO A 126 -12.69 6.22 9.27
CA PRO A 126 -13.42 5.40 8.33
C PRO A 126 -14.89 5.39 8.75
N GLY A 127 -15.76 5.90 7.89
CA GLY A 127 -17.19 5.86 8.11
C GLY A 127 -17.68 4.41 8.01
N TYR A 128 -18.21 3.87 9.10
CA TYR A 128 -18.93 2.61 9.09
C TYR A 128 -20.19 2.74 9.95
N SER A 129 -21.28 2.11 9.51
CA SER A 129 -22.50 1.99 10.31
C SER A 129 -22.41 0.69 11.12
N PHE A 130 -22.51 0.84 12.45
CA PHE A 130 -22.53 -0.29 13.37
C PHE A 130 -23.96 -0.53 13.84
N HIS A 131 -24.51 -1.69 13.49
CA HIS A 131 -25.89 -2.06 13.80
C HIS A 131 -25.91 -3.19 14.83
N ASP A 132 -26.78 -3.14 15.83
CA ASP A 132 -27.23 -4.31 16.58
C ASP A 132 -28.51 -4.81 15.92
N PRO A 133 -28.49 -5.90 15.13
CA PRO A 133 -29.67 -6.30 14.37
C PRO A 133 -30.88 -6.70 15.23
N ARG A 134 -30.71 -6.84 16.56
CA ARG A 134 -31.83 -7.02 17.51
C ARG A 134 -32.56 -5.71 17.83
N ARG A 135 -31.92 -4.56 17.60
CA ARG A 135 -32.41 -3.21 17.91
C ARG A 135 -32.62 -2.38 16.64
N ASP A 136 -31.66 -2.41 15.74
CA ASP A 136 -31.66 -1.69 14.46
C ASP A 136 -31.19 -2.62 13.35
N ALA A 137 -32.15 -3.24 12.66
CA ALA A 137 -31.84 -4.12 11.54
C ALA A 137 -31.12 -3.33 10.42
N PRO A 138 -29.98 -3.83 9.88
CA PRO A 138 -29.21 -3.11 8.87
C PRO A 138 -29.90 -3.06 7.50
N SER A 139 -30.98 -3.83 7.30
CA SER A 139 -31.73 -3.90 6.04
C SER A 139 -33.16 -4.40 6.25
N PRO A 140 -34.14 -3.98 5.44
CA PRO A 140 -35.50 -4.54 5.44
C PRO A 140 -35.57 -6.05 5.18
N MET A 141 -34.55 -6.62 4.52
CA MET A 141 -34.45 -8.05 4.25
C MET A 141 -33.85 -8.85 5.43
N TRP A 142 -33.47 -8.17 6.52
CA TRP A 142 -32.87 -8.85 7.66
C TRP A 142 -33.88 -9.81 8.31
N PRO A 143 -33.51 -11.10 8.54
CA PRO A 143 -34.41 -12.05 9.15
C PRO A 143 -34.93 -11.57 10.50
N ARG A 144 -36.26 -11.54 10.67
CA ARG A 144 -36.90 -11.11 11.91
C ARG A 144 -36.77 -12.13 13.05
N LYS A 145 -36.49 -13.40 12.72
CA LYS A 145 -36.19 -14.43 13.73
C LYS A 145 -34.77 -14.20 14.26
N GLN A 146 -34.67 -13.88 15.54
CA GLN A 146 -33.39 -13.76 16.22
C GLN A 146 -32.72 -15.14 16.30
N HIS A 147 -31.49 -15.23 15.82
CA HIS A 147 -30.66 -16.44 15.96
C HIS A 147 -29.44 -16.10 16.83
N GLY A 148 -29.29 -16.82 17.95
CA GLY A 148 -28.08 -16.81 18.80
C GLY A 148 -28.12 -15.84 19.99
N GLU A 149 -27.76 -16.36 21.17
CA GLU A 149 -27.34 -15.53 22.31
C GLU A 149 -25.82 -15.31 22.22
N HIS A 150 -25.37 -14.25 21.55
CA HIS A 150 -23.96 -13.91 21.60
C HIS A 150 -23.59 -13.47 23.02
N LYS A 151 -22.95 -14.37 23.78
CA LYS A 151 -22.33 -14.02 25.06
C LYS A 151 -20.93 -13.49 24.75
N PRO A 152 -20.60 -12.25 25.16
CA PRO A 152 -19.26 -11.72 24.94
C PRO A 152 -18.22 -12.65 25.57
N SER A 153 -17.07 -12.83 24.91
CA SER A 153 -15.99 -13.62 25.48
C SER A 153 -15.62 -13.05 26.85
N ARG A 154 -15.57 -13.91 27.89
CA ARG A 154 -15.17 -13.49 29.24
C ARG A 154 -13.81 -12.82 29.13
N LYS A 155 -13.72 -11.55 29.54
CA LYS A 155 -12.46 -10.80 29.60
C LYS A 155 -11.42 -11.67 30.31
N LEU A 156 -10.32 -11.98 29.63
CA LEU A 156 -9.11 -12.43 30.31
C LEU A 156 -8.72 -11.31 31.28
N LYS A 157 -8.87 -11.57 32.59
CA LYS A 157 -8.33 -10.69 33.61
C LYS A 157 -6.82 -10.63 33.37
N LYS A 158 -6.31 -9.42 33.12
CA LYS A 158 -4.87 -9.13 33.15
C LYS A 158 -4.33 -9.39 34.55
#